data_AF-A0A9D1BZS1-F1
#
_entry.id   AF-A0A9D1BZS1-F1
#
_cell.length_a   1.000
_cell.length_b   1.000
_cell.length_c   1.000
_cell.angle_alpha   90.00
_cell.angle_beta   90.00
_cell.angle_gamma   90.00
#
_symmetry.space_group_name_H-M   'P 1'
#
loop_
_entity.id
_entity.type
_entity.pdbx_description
1 polymer ?
#
loop_
_entity_poly.entity_id
_entity_poly.type
_entity_poly.pdbx_seq_one_letter_code
_entity_poly.pdbx_strand_id
1 'polypeptide(L)'
;SNIKHDGREGHWLEKQMGITPNANNDADIFGFEMKKQTRAKTTFGDWSADYYIFKDSKYKLDRDKEFLPIFGKANIKKGNRYSWSGEPCPNIHKHNDFGQKLFVNNEEDILALYSFSKDNRLDKDKVVPIQLRQENLIIAKWHKESLKNKLESKFNQKGWFRCEKNEQGIYISIAIGSPISWEKWVAHVKTGEVYFDSGMYQGNKRNYSQWRANNGFWDNLITQHID
;
A
#
# COMPACT_ATOMS: atom_id res chain seq x y z
N SER A 1 7.98 15.27 21.04
CA SER A 1 7.71 14.40 19.88
C SER A 1 7.04 13.13 20.36
N ASN A 2 6.03 12.63 19.64
CA ASN A 2 5.14 11.56 20.10
C ASN A 2 5.90 10.21 20.18
N ILE A 3 5.87 9.55 21.34
CA ILE A 3 6.73 8.38 21.66
C ILE A 3 6.36 7.13 20.83
N LYS A 4 5.17 7.08 20.20
CA LYS A 4 4.57 5.88 19.58
C LYS A 4 4.48 5.90 18.04
N HIS A 5 5.29 6.68 17.33
CA HIS A 5 5.27 6.64 15.87
C HIS A 5 6.21 5.54 15.35
N ASP A 6 5.68 4.48 14.73
CA ASP A 6 6.47 3.37 14.18
C ASP A 6 7.54 3.83 13.18
N GLY A 7 7.33 4.95 12.49
CA GLY A 7 8.33 5.55 11.59
C GLY A 7 9.54 6.17 12.30
N ARG A 8 9.46 6.48 13.61
CA ARG A 8 10.56 7.13 14.36
C ARG A 8 11.80 6.24 14.42
N GLU A 9 11.60 4.95 14.61
CA GLU A 9 12.68 3.97 14.67
C GLU A 9 13.37 3.81 13.31
N GLY A 10 12.59 3.82 12.21
CA GLY A 10 13.15 3.82 10.86
C GLY A 10 14.05 5.04 10.62
N HIS A 11 13.54 6.24 10.94
CA HIS A 11 14.33 7.47 10.85
C HIS A 11 15.56 7.50 11.76
N TRP A 12 15.47 6.91 12.96
CA TRP A 12 16.62 6.78 13.84
C TRP A 12 17.69 5.88 13.21
N LEU A 13 17.29 4.75 12.63
CA LEU A 13 18.19 3.81 11.97
C LEU A 13 18.82 4.42 10.71
N GLU A 14 18.02 5.11 9.87
CA GLU A 14 18.52 5.85 8.69
C GLU A 14 19.64 6.80 9.10
N LYS A 15 19.42 7.56 10.18
CA LYS A 15 20.43 8.47 10.73
C LYS A 15 21.68 7.74 11.24
N GLN A 16 21.54 6.58 11.89
CA GLN A 16 22.70 5.79 12.32
C GLN A 16 23.53 5.29 11.12
N MET A 17 22.87 4.99 10.00
CA MET A 17 23.49 4.55 8.75
C MET A 17 23.99 5.72 7.87
N GLY A 18 23.92 6.96 8.35
CA GLY A 18 24.36 8.15 7.61
C GLY A 18 23.43 8.57 6.46
N ILE A 19 22.20 8.04 6.41
CA ILE A 19 21.22 8.37 5.38
C ILE A 19 20.52 9.68 5.75
N THR A 20 20.52 10.65 4.82
CA THR A 20 19.79 11.90 4.99
C THR A 20 18.34 11.72 4.53
N PRO A 21 17.33 11.96 5.40
CA PRO A 21 15.93 11.80 5.03
C PRO A 21 15.58 12.66 3.82
N ASN A 22 15.01 12.04 2.79
CA ASN A 22 14.53 12.73 1.60
C ASN A 22 13.23 12.07 1.12
N ALA A 23 12.53 12.72 0.18
CA ALA A 23 11.32 12.20 -0.43
C ALA A 23 11.60 11.53 -1.79
N ASN A 24 12.85 11.13 -2.05
CA ASN A 24 13.26 10.54 -3.31
C ASN A 24 12.79 9.08 -3.39
N ASN A 25 12.48 8.63 -4.60
CA ASN A 25 12.12 7.24 -4.88
C ASN A 25 13.33 6.38 -5.24
N ASP A 26 14.54 6.83 -4.93
CA ASP A 26 15.75 6.05 -5.13
C ASP A 26 16.03 5.15 -3.91
N ALA A 27 16.93 4.19 -4.11
CA ALA A 27 17.50 3.36 -3.06
C ALA A 27 18.22 4.22 -2.00
N ASP A 28 18.15 3.81 -0.73
CA ASP A 28 18.61 4.63 0.39
C ASP A 28 20.14 4.78 0.46
N ILE A 29 20.90 3.70 0.29
CA ILE A 29 22.37 3.74 0.43
C ILE A 29 23.06 2.78 -0.53
N PHE A 30 24.03 3.30 -1.30
CA PHE A 30 24.86 2.55 -2.26
C PHE A 30 24.10 1.71 -3.31
N GLY A 31 22.83 2.03 -3.56
CA GLY A 31 21.95 1.28 -4.46
C GLY A 31 21.12 0.18 -3.77
N PHE A 32 21.09 0.12 -2.44
CA PHE A 32 20.20 -0.74 -1.68
C PHE A 32 19.11 0.07 -0.95
N GLU A 33 17.88 -0.42 -1.01
CA GLU A 33 16.79 0.05 -0.15
C GLU A 33 16.93 -0.53 1.25
N MET A 34 16.91 0.32 2.28
CA MET A 34 16.93 -0.08 3.67
C MET A 34 15.51 -0.33 4.17
N LYS A 35 15.30 -1.47 4.82
CA LYS A 35 14.11 -1.77 5.60
C LYS A 35 14.47 -1.97 7.06
N LYS A 36 13.53 -1.66 7.95
CA LYS A 36 13.61 -2.08 9.34
C LYS A 36 12.82 -3.36 9.54
N GLN A 37 13.24 -4.19 10.48
CA GLN A 37 12.38 -5.28 10.94
C GLN A 37 11.10 -4.71 11.55
N THR A 38 9.98 -5.30 11.15
CA THR A 38 8.66 -5.01 11.71
C THR A 38 8.09 -6.30 12.29
N ARG A 39 6.97 -6.22 13.01
CA ARG A 39 6.38 -7.42 13.65
C ARG A 39 5.69 -8.38 12.69
N ALA A 40 5.13 -7.90 11.58
CA ALA A 40 4.24 -8.73 10.76
C ALA A 40 4.39 -8.51 9.24
N LYS A 41 4.64 -7.27 8.80
CA LYS A 41 4.61 -6.90 7.39
C LYS A 41 5.57 -5.77 7.07
N THR A 42 6.27 -5.90 5.97
CA THR A 42 7.21 -4.89 5.49
C THR A 42 6.65 -4.22 4.23
N THR A 43 6.86 -2.90 4.14
CA THR A 43 6.27 -2.04 3.10
C THR A 43 7.29 -1.82 1.98
N PHE A 44 6.88 -2.03 0.74
CA PHE A 44 7.66 -1.64 -0.44
C PHE A 44 7.73 -0.12 -0.53
N GLY A 45 6.55 0.52 -0.55
CA GLY A 45 6.40 1.97 -0.50
C GLY A 45 4.95 2.40 -0.28
N ASP A 46 4.77 3.70 -0.05
CA ASP A 46 3.47 4.38 -0.06
C ASP A 46 3.30 5.08 -1.41
N TRP A 47 2.65 4.40 -2.35
CA TRP A 47 2.54 4.81 -3.74
C TRP A 47 1.08 5.06 -4.10
N SER A 48 0.68 6.33 -4.06
CA SER A 48 -0.67 6.74 -4.49
C SER A 48 -0.97 6.33 -5.92
N ALA A 49 -2.24 6.02 -6.17
CA ALA A 49 -2.76 5.75 -7.50
C ALA A 49 -2.62 6.98 -8.39
N ASP A 50 -2.36 6.75 -9.67
CA ASP A 50 -2.28 7.81 -10.68
C ASP A 50 -3.67 8.41 -10.94
N TYR A 51 -4.70 7.57 -10.82
CA TYR A 51 -6.10 7.97 -10.88
C TYR A 51 -6.84 7.59 -9.60
N TYR A 52 -7.67 8.51 -9.13
CA TYR A 52 -8.75 8.25 -8.18
C TYR A 52 -10.02 8.87 -8.72
N ILE A 53 -11.15 8.18 -8.59
CA ILE A 53 -12.44 8.67 -9.10
C ILE A 53 -12.86 10.03 -8.51
N PHE A 54 -12.44 10.34 -7.28
CA PHE A 54 -12.71 11.65 -6.66
C PHE A 54 -11.85 12.79 -7.21
N LYS A 55 -10.86 12.50 -8.06
CA LYS A 55 -10.12 13.51 -8.82
C LYS A 55 -10.66 13.69 -10.23
N ASP A 56 -11.61 12.85 -10.64
CA ASP A 56 -12.20 12.87 -11.97
C ASP A 56 -13.33 13.91 -12.03
N SER A 57 -13.15 14.90 -12.92
CA SER A 57 -14.10 16.01 -13.10
C SER A 57 -15.46 15.56 -13.65
N LYS A 58 -15.56 14.35 -14.21
CA LYS A 58 -16.83 13.73 -14.60
C LYS A 58 -17.71 13.44 -13.39
N TYR A 59 -17.13 12.96 -12.30
CA TYR A 59 -17.87 12.51 -11.11
C TYR A 59 -17.95 13.58 -10.02
N LYS A 60 -16.99 14.51 -9.97
CA LYS A 60 -16.95 15.67 -9.04
C LYS A 60 -17.12 15.30 -7.56
N LEU A 61 -16.62 14.14 -7.16
CA LEU A 61 -16.74 13.66 -5.78
C LEU A 61 -15.71 14.34 -4.86
N ASP A 62 -16.14 14.80 -3.69
CA ASP A 62 -15.24 15.15 -2.60
C ASP A 62 -14.70 13.88 -1.93
N ARG A 63 -13.37 13.85 -1.65
CA ARG A 63 -12.73 12.68 -1.03
C ARG A 63 -13.35 12.34 0.32
N ASP A 64 -13.52 13.33 1.19
CA ASP A 64 -13.90 13.12 2.59
C ASP A 64 -15.41 13.07 2.77
N LYS A 65 -16.17 13.84 1.99
CA LYS A 65 -17.63 13.94 2.12
C LYS A 65 -18.38 12.93 1.26
N GLU A 66 -17.77 12.40 0.20
CA GLU A 66 -18.46 11.50 -0.74
C GLU A 66 -17.69 10.18 -0.92
N PHE A 67 -16.44 10.20 -1.38
CA PHE A 67 -15.70 8.96 -1.66
C PHE A 67 -15.56 8.06 -0.42
N LEU A 68 -15.09 8.61 0.70
CA LEU A 68 -14.90 7.84 1.94
C LEU A 68 -16.21 7.32 2.54
N PRO A 69 -17.32 8.09 2.55
CA PRO A 69 -18.63 7.55 2.92
C PRO A 69 -19.17 6.48 1.96
N ILE A 70 -18.94 6.61 0.65
CA ILE A 70 -19.47 5.68 -0.36
C ILE A 70 -18.70 4.36 -0.34
N PHE A 71 -17.36 4.42 -0.39
CA PHE A 71 -16.48 3.26 -0.57
C PHE A 71 -15.70 2.85 0.68
N GLY A 72 -15.75 3.65 1.75
CA GLY A 72 -15.11 3.35 3.02
C GLY A 72 -16.08 2.90 4.11
N LYS A 73 -15.57 2.80 5.33
CA LYS A 73 -16.33 2.40 6.54
C LYS A 73 -16.06 3.40 7.67
N ALA A 74 -17.12 3.80 8.37
CA ALA A 74 -17.02 4.58 9.60
C ALA A 74 -16.48 3.72 10.76
N ASN A 75 -15.68 4.31 11.63
CA ASN A 75 -15.19 3.64 12.83
C ASN A 75 -15.68 4.36 14.09
N ILE A 76 -16.58 3.72 14.84
CA ILE A 76 -17.18 4.25 16.08
C ILE A 76 -16.11 4.61 17.10
N LYS A 77 -15.06 3.78 17.26
CA LYS A 77 -13.95 4.03 18.18
C LYS A 77 -13.09 5.23 17.79
N LYS A 78 -13.24 5.74 16.56
CA LYS A 78 -12.56 6.93 16.05
C LYS A 78 -13.55 8.08 15.79
N GLY A 79 -14.65 8.15 16.54
CA GLY A 79 -15.66 9.20 16.40
C GLY A 79 -16.40 9.17 15.07
N ASN A 80 -16.72 7.97 14.57
CA ASN A 80 -17.36 7.74 13.27
C ASN A 80 -16.57 8.26 12.05
N ARG A 81 -15.26 8.45 12.21
CA ARG A 81 -14.37 8.81 11.10
C ARG A 81 -14.39 7.72 10.02
N TYR A 82 -14.69 8.09 8.79
CA TYR A 82 -14.63 7.18 7.64
C TYR A 82 -13.20 6.97 7.18
N SER A 83 -12.94 5.74 6.72
CA SER A 83 -11.67 5.33 6.12
C SER A 83 -11.89 4.31 5.03
N TRP A 84 -11.10 4.40 3.97
CA TRP A 84 -10.96 3.36 2.97
C TRP A 84 -9.79 2.48 3.42
N SER A 85 -10.00 1.69 4.48
CA SER A 85 -8.96 0.85 5.11
C SER A 85 -9.62 -0.34 5.81
N GLY A 86 -8.91 -1.45 5.97
CA GLY A 86 -9.48 -2.66 6.56
C GLY A 86 -10.50 -3.32 5.63
N GLU A 87 -11.69 -3.65 6.13
CA GLU A 87 -12.75 -4.33 5.37
C GLU A 87 -13.08 -3.69 3.99
N PRO A 88 -13.25 -2.37 3.85
CA PRO A 88 -13.51 -1.75 2.54
C PRO A 88 -12.29 -1.70 1.61
N CYS A 89 -11.08 -1.99 2.08
CA CYS A 89 -9.89 -2.00 1.23
C CYS A 89 -9.99 -3.19 0.25
N PRO A 90 -9.81 -2.95 -1.07
CA PRO A 90 -9.88 -4.02 -2.06
C PRO A 90 -8.69 -4.99 -1.93
N ASN A 91 -8.91 -6.25 -2.28
CA ASN A 91 -7.88 -7.29 -2.40
C ASN A 91 -7.99 -8.01 -3.76
N ILE A 92 -6.95 -8.75 -4.16
CA ILE A 92 -6.87 -9.37 -5.50
C ILE A 92 -7.77 -10.60 -5.67
N HIS A 93 -8.13 -11.28 -4.58
CA HIS A 93 -8.78 -12.60 -4.67
C HIS A 93 -10.28 -12.52 -4.90
N LYS A 94 -10.96 -11.58 -4.26
CA LYS A 94 -12.42 -11.47 -4.33
C LYS A 94 -12.91 -10.06 -4.04
N HIS A 95 -14.16 -9.82 -4.43
CA HIS A 95 -14.90 -8.65 -3.95
C HIS A 95 -15.06 -8.74 -2.44
N ASN A 96 -14.81 -7.64 -1.73
CA ASN A 96 -15.17 -7.47 -0.33
C ASN A 96 -16.67 -7.14 -0.19
N ASP A 97 -17.15 -7.01 1.04
CA ASP A 97 -18.56 -6.72 1.31
C ASP A 97 -19.00 -5.31 0.85
N PHE A 98 -18.05 -4.46 0.49
CA PHE A 98 -18.28 -3.15 -0.11
C PHE A 98 -18.25 -3.21 -1.64
N GLY A 99 -18.26 -4.39 -2.25
CA GLY A 99 -18.28 -4.60 -3.70
C GLY A 99 -16.96 -4.35 -4.40
N GLN A 100 -15.85 -4.21 -3.66
CA GLN A 100 -14.57 -3.76 -4.21
C GLN A 100 -13.55 -4.90 -4.32
N LYS A 101 -12.78 -4.92 -5.41
CA LYS A 101 -11.65 -5.84 -5.63
C LYS A 101 -10.48 -5.13 -6.29
N LEU A 102 -9.28 -5.70 -6.18
CA LEU A 102 -8.18 -5.38 -7.07
C LEU A 102 -8.23 -6.26 -8.31
N PHE A 103 -7.71 -5.74 -9.41
CA PHE A 103 -7.55 -6.47 -10.66
C PHE A 103 -6.31 -5.98 -11.39
N VAL A 104 -5.50 -6.89 -11.92
CA VAL A 104 -4.38 -6.56 -12.80
C VAL A 104 -4.83 -6.81 -14.23
N ASN A 105 -4.89 -5.77 -15.06
CA ASN A 105 -5.35 -5.89 -16.44
C ASN A 105 -4.25 -6.44 -17.37
N ASN A 106 -4.54 -6.54 -18.66
CA ASN A 106 -3.62 -7.07 -19.67
C ASN A 106 -2.40 -6.16 -19.88
N GLU A 107 -2.56 -4.86 -19.63
CA GLU A 107 -1.49 -3.86 -19.65
C GLU A 107 -0.66 -3.85 -18.35
N GLU A 108 -1.01 -4.71 -17.38
CA GLU A 108 -0.48 -4.78 -16.02
C GLU A 108 -0.64 -3.52 -15.17
N ASP A 109 -1.56 -2.65 -15.55
CA ASP A 109 -2.10 -1.66 -14.63
C ASP A 109 -2.87 -2.39 -13.52
N ILE A 110 -2.77 -1.85 -12.30
CA ILE A 110 -3.51 -2.36 -11.16
C ILE A 110 -4.72 -1.46 -10.92
N LEU A 111 -5.91 -2.04 -10.89
CA LEU A 111 -7.18 -1.34 -10.77
C LEU A 111 -7.86 -1.72 -9.45
N ALA A 112 -8.33 -0.73 -8.70
CA ALA A 112 -9.38 -0.95 -7.71
C ALA A 112 -10.73 -0.77 -8.41
N LEU A 113 -11.50 -1.85 -8.47
CA LEU A 113 -12.80 -1.92 -9.13
C LEU A 113 -13.92 -2.01 -8.10
N TYR A 114 -15.01 -1.30 -8.35
CA TYR A 114 -16.28 -1.41 -7.64
C TYR A 114 -17.35 -2.04 -8.54
N SER A 115 -18.15 -2.94 -7.97
CA SER A 115 -19.30 -3.56 -8.63
C SER A 115 -20.53 -3.48 -7.74
N PHE A 116 -21.56 -2.76 -8.18
CA PHE A 116 -22.78 -2.55 -7.39
C PHE A 116 -23.51 -3.87 -7.06
N SER A 117 -23.51 -4.82 -7.98
CA SER A 117 -24.07 -6.17 -7.78
C SER A 117 -23.32 -6.99 -6.72
N LYS A 118 -22.07 -6.63 -6.41
CA LYS A 118 -21.20 -7.32 -5.44
C LYS A 118 -21.09 -6.59 -4.10
N ASP A 119 -21.66 -5.39 -4.00
CA ASP A 119 -21.80 -4.68 -2.74
C ASP A 119 -22.88 -5.37 -1.89
N ASN A 120 -22.49 -5.90 -0.74
CA ASN A 120 -23.33 -6.71 0.14
C ASN A 120 -23.97 -5.89 1.27
N ARG A 121 -23.72 -4.57 1.31
CA ARG A 121 -24.31 -3.71 2.33
C ARG A 121 -25.81 -3.58 2.13
N LEU A 122 -26.57 -3.77 3.21
CA LEU A 122 -28.04 -3.66 3.20
C LEU A 122 -28.53 -2.27 2.79
N ASP A 123 -27.72 -1.23 3.02
CA ASP A 123 -28.02 0.17 2.73
C ASP A 123 -27.32 0.70 1.47
N LYS A 124 -26.76 -0.16 0.61
CA LYS A 124 -26.02 0.28 -0.60
C LYS A 124 -26.85 1.18 -1.52
N ASP A 125 -28.16 0.95 -1.63
CA ASP A 125 -29.07 1.77 -2.43
C ASP A 125 -29.30 3.18 -1.86
N LYS A 126 -28.95 3.41 -0.60
CA LYS A 126 -28.99 4.75 0.03
C LYS A 126 -27.63 5.42 -0.03
N VAL A 127 -26.56 4.64 0.14
CA VAL A 127 -25.18 5.14 0.22
C VAL A 127 -24.61 5.44 -1.17
N VAL A 128 -24.90 4.62 -2.18
CA VAL A 128 -24.28 4.71 -3.50
C VAL A 128 -25.20 5.49 -4.46
N PRO A 129 -24.78 6.68 -4.94
CA PRO A 129 -25.54 7.45 -5.91
C PRO A 129 -25.78 6.67 -7.21
N ILE A 130 -26.93 6.89 -7.86
CA ILE A 130 -27.35 6.17 -9.08
C ILE A 130 -26.25 6.19 -10.15
N GLN A 131 -25.59 7.33 -10.34
CA GLN A 131 -24.51 7.48 -11.32
C GLN A 131 -23.27 6.60 -11.04
N LEU A 132 -23.12 6.06 -9.83
CA LEU A 132 -22.03 5.15 -9.45
C LEU A 132 -22.48 3.68 -9.34
N ARG A 133 -23.77 3.38 -9.54
CA ARG A 133 -24.32 2.00 -9.50
C ARG A 133 -24.01 1.26 -10.80
N GLN A 134 -22.74 0.92 -10.98
CA GLN A 134 -22.20 0.31 -12.19
C GLN A 134 -21.41 -0.94 -11.83
N GLU A 135 -21.13 -1.76 -12.85
CA GLU A 135 -20.23 -2.90 -12.74
C GLU A 135 -18.82 -2.51 -13.20
N ASN A 136 -17.81 -3.00 -12.47
CA ASN A 136 -16.40 -2.75 -12.74
C ASN A 136 -16.02 -1.25 -12.85
N LEU A 137 -16.66 -0.39 -12.05
CA LEU A 137 -16.32 1.02 -11.94
C LEU A 137 -14.89 1.16 -11.37
N ILE A 138 -14.00 1.80 -12.11
CA ILE A 138 -12.63 2.07 -11.64
C ILE A 138 -12.70 3.18 -10.59
N ILE A 139 -12.35 2.86 -9.35
CA ILE A 139 -12.31 3.83 -8.24
C ILE A 139 -10.89 4.31 -7.94
N ALA A 140 -9.89 3.50 -8.28
CA ALA A 140 -8.48 3.89 -8.32
C ALA A 140 -7.73 3.08 -9.37
N LYS A 141 -6.69 3.67 -9.97
CA LYS A 141 -5.84 3.00 -10.97
C LYS A 141 -4.38 3.41 -10.80
N TRP A 142 -3.52 2.40 -10.77
CA TRP A 142 -2.07 2.53 -10.82
C TRP A 142 -1.59 2.08 -12.20
N HIS A 143 -0.90 2.96 -12.90
CA HIS A 143 -0.26 2.64 -14.16
C HIS A 143 0.96 1.77 -13.93
N LYS A 144 1.16 0.76 -14.78
CA LYS A 144 2.36 -0.09 -14.80
C LYS A 144 3.63 0.75 -14.69
N GLU A 145 3.82 1.69 -15.61
CA GLU A 145 5.03 2.52 -15.68
C GLU A 145 5.27 3.33 -14.40
N SER A 146 4.21 3.84 -13.79
CA SER A 146 4.29 4.64 -12.56
C SER A 146 4.77 3.79 -11.37
N LEU A 147 4.20 2.58 -11.20
CA LEU A 147 4.61 1.68 -10.13
C LEU A 147 5.96 1.03 -10.40
N LYS A 148 6.22 0.61 -11.65
CA LYS A 148 7.49 0.04 -12.09
C LYS A 148 8.64 0.98 -11.76
N ASN A 149 8.53 2.25 -12.16
CA ASN A 149 9.58 3.24 -11.87
C ASN A 149 9.81 3.39 -10.36
N LYS A 150 8.75 3.52 -9.56
CA LYS A 150 8.87 3.65 -8.09
C LYS A 150 9.46 2.42 -7.41
N LEU A 151 9.15 1.23 -7.93
CA LEU A 151 9.67 -0.04 -7.43
C LEU A 151 11.14 -0.21 -7.81
N GLU A 152 11.46 -0.12 -9.11
CA GLU A 152 12.76 -0.51 -9.62
C GLU A 152 13.84 0.51 -9.27
N SER A 153 13.50 1.80 -9.17
CA SER A 153 14.42 2.83 -8.64
C SER A 153 14.85 2.53 -7.19
N LYS A 154 14.00 1.88 -6.39
CA LYS A 154 14.32 1.50 -5.00
C LYS A 154 14.98 0.12 -4.89
N PHE A 155 14.36 -0.89 -5.50
CA PHE A 155 14.66 -2.28 -5.19
C PHE A 155 15.41 -3.02 -6.30
N ASN A 156 15.53 -2.46 -7.50
CA ASN A 156 16.11 -3.17 -8.65
C ASN A 156 17.53 -2.68 -9.02
N GLN A 157 18.13 -1.83 -8.19
CA GLN A 157 19.52 -1.39 -8.37
C GLN A 157 20.50 -2.48 -7.90
N LYS A 158 20.62 -2.66 -6.57
CA LYS A 158 21.41 -3.75 -5.98
C LYS A 158 20.61 -4.66 -5.04
N GLY A 159 19.34 -4.32 -4.80
CA GLY A 159 18.45 -5.07 -3.93
C GLY A 159 18.04 -4.26 -2.72
N TRP A 160 17.87 -4.94 -1.61
CA TRP A 160 17.45 -4.34 -0.35
C TRP A 160 18.19 -5.02 0.81
N PHE A 161 18.23 -4.34 1.95
CA PHE A 161 18.68 -4.95 3.19
C PHE A 161 17.74 -4.62 4.32
N ARG A 162 17.76 -5.45 5.36
CA ARG A 162 16.98 -5.26 6.57
C ARG A 162 17.87 -5.47 7.78
N CYS A 163 17.93 -4.45 8.64
CA CYS A 163 18.59 -4.59 9.93
C CYS A 163 17.68 -5.38 10.86
N GLU A 164 18.17 -6.52 11.34
CA GLU A 164 17.44 -7.47 12.17
C GLU A 164 17.79 -7.32 13.64
N LYS A 165 16.82 -7.67 14.48
CA LYS A 165 16.88 -7.56 15.93
C LYS A 165 16.67 -8.91 16.59
N ASN A 166 17.34 -9.11 17.71
CA ASN A 166 17.03 -10.18 18.64
C ASN A 166 15.73 -9.90 19.42
N GLU A 167 15.33 -10.83 20.28
CA GLU A 167 14.12 -10.75 21.10
C GLU A 167 14.15 -9.55 22.08
N GLN A 168 15.33 -9.10 22.46
CA GLN A 168 15.56 -7.92 23.31
C GLN A 168 15.49 -6.59 22.53
N GLY A 169 15.31 -6.64 21.21
CA GLY A 169 15.19 -5.46 20.34
C GLY A 169 16.52 -4.80 19.96
N ILE A 170 17.64 -5.50 20.17
CA ILE A 170 19.00 -5.09 19.82
C ILE A 170 19.28 -5.53 18.39
N TYR A 171 19.85 -4.64 17.57
CA TYR A 171 20.27 -4.98 16.21
C TYR A 171 21.46 -5.93 16.24
N ILE A 172 21.35 -7.08 15.55
CA ILE A 172 22.35 -8.15 15.60
C ILE A 172 22.87 -8.59 14.24
N SER A 173 22.16 -8.27 13.16
CA SER A 173 22.58 -8.66 11.81
C SER A 173 21.92 -7.79 10.74
N ILE A 174 22.44 -7.88 9.52
CA ILE A 174 21.88 -7.30 8.32
C ILE A 174 21.54 -8.44 7.35
N ALA A 175 20.25 -8.63 7.08
CA ALA A 175 19.79 -9.50 6.01
C ALA A 175 19.81 -8.75 4.67
N ILE A 176 20.31 -9.38 3.61
CA ILE A 176 20.37 -8.83 2.25
C ILE A 176 19.48 -9.68 1.35
N GLY A 177 18.67 -9.01 0.53
CA GLY A 177 17.87 -9.64 -0.51
C GLY A 177 18.21 -9.14 -1.90
N SER A 178 18.00 -10.00 -2.89
CA SER A 178 18.29 -9.72 -4.30
C SER A 178 17.44 -8.58 -4.87
N PRO A 179 17.88 -7.95 -5.99
CA PRO A 179 17.07 -7.05 -6.78
C PRO A 179 15.66 -7.58 -7.10
N ILE A 180 14.67 -6.70 -6.97
CA ILE A 180 13.26 -7.01 -7.27
C ILE A 180 12.84 -6.24 -8.52
N SER A 181 12.70 -6.97 -9.64
CA SER A 181 12.16 -6.41 -10.87
C SER A 181 10.63 -6.31 -10.84
N TRP A 182 10.07 -5.51 -11.75
CA TRP A 182 8.63 -5.38 -11.95
C TRP A 182 7.96 -6.73 -12.20
N GLU A 183 8.53 -7.57 -13.05
CA GLU A 183 7.90 -8.84 -13.47
C GLU A 183 7.70 -9.77 -12.28
N LYS A 184 8.69 -9.87 -11.39
CA LYS A 184 8.59 -10.64 -10.14
C LYS A 184 7.55 -10.02 -9.21
N TRP A 185 7.62 -8.71 -9.02
CA TRP A 185 6.76 -8.01 -8.08
C TRP A 185 5.28 -8.09 -8.48
N VAL A 186 4.95 -7.84 -9.75
CA VAL A 186 3.56 -7.89 -10.24
C VAL A 186 3.02 -9.33 -10.25
N ALA A 187 3.87 -10.34 -10.47
CA ALA A 187 3.47 -11.73 -10.31
C ALA A 187 3.00 -12.01 -8.87
N HIS A 188 3.72 -11.50 -7.86
CA HIS A 188 3.31 -11.61 -6.46
C HIS A 188 2.09 -10.76 -6.08
N VAL A 189 1.81 -9.68 -6.82
CA VAL A 189 0.54 -8.96 -6.69
C VAL A 189 -0.62 -9.83 -7.20
N LYS A 190 -0.45 -10.48 -8.35
CA LYS A 190 -1.46 -11.36 -8.96
C LYS A 190 -1.78 -12.56 -8.04
N THR A 191 -0.82 -13.06 -7.26
CA THR A 191 -1.02 -14.13 -6.26
C THR A 191 -1.49 -13.64 -4.90
N GLY A 192 -1.43 -12.33 -4.62
CA GLY A 192 -1.84 -11.73 -3.34
C GLY A 192 -0.79 -11.76 -2.23
N GLU A 193 0.42 -12.27 -2.50
CA GLU A 193 1.56 -12.22 -1.58
C GLU A 193 2.03 -10.79 -1.34
N VAL A 194 2.04 -9.99 -2.41
CA VAL A 194 2.12 -8.53 -2.35
C VAL A 194 0.71 -7.96 -2.45
N TYR A 195 0.34 -7.13 -1.47
CA TYR A 195 -1.01 -6.59 -1.36
C TYR A 195 -1.03 -5.09 -1.12
N PHE A 196 -2.15 -4.49 -1.55
CA PHE A 196 -2.48 -3.10 -1.27
C PHE A 196 -3.14 -2.97 0.10
N ASP A 197 -2.67 -2.02 0.89
CA ASP A 197 -3.18 -1.69 2.21
C ASP A 197 -3.39 -0.18 2.26
N SER A 198 -4.64 0.24 2.06
CA SER A 198 -5.00 1.65 2.13
C SER A 198 -5.11 2.11 3.58
N GLY A 199 -4.39 3.19 3.89
CA GLY A 199 -4.52 3.96 5.13
C GLY A 199 -5.31 5.25 4.96
N MET A 200 -6.09 5.41 3.88
CA MET A 200 -6.83 6.64 3.58
C MET A 200 -7.95 6.90 4.61
N TYR A 201 -8.06 8.13 5.11
CA TYR A 201 -9.13 8.50 6.03
C TYR A 201 -9.46 9.99 6.09
N GLN A 202 -10.65 10.32 6.60
CA GLN A 202 -11.15 11.70 6.69
C GLN A 202 -10.28 12.60 7.58
N GLY A 203 -10.05 13.83 7.13
CA GLY A 203 -9.27 14.82 7.87
C GLY A 203 -7.75 14.73 7.66
N ASN A 204 -7.25 13.74 6.91
CA ASN A 204 -5.86 13.70 6.46
C ASN A 204 -5.80 13.67 4.93
N LYS A 205 -5.05 14.62 4.35
CA LYS A 205 -4.98 14.77 2.89
C LYS A 205 -4.23 13.63 2.18
N ARG A 206 -3.45 12.82 2.89
CA ARG A 206 -2.68 11.72 2.30
C ARG A 206 -3.58 10.52 2.02
N ASN A 207 -3.37 9.92 0.86
CA ASN A 207 -4.08 8.72 0.45
C ASN A 207 -3.57 7.46 1.17
N TYR A 208 -2.32 7.43 1.61
CA TYR A 208 -1.68 6.28 2.26
C TYR A 208 -1.91 4.97 1.49
N SER A 209 -1.31 4.86 0.32
CA SER A 209 -1.48 3.72 -0.58
C SER A 209 -0.31 2.76 -0.44
N GLN A 210 -0.35 1.94 0.60
CA GLN A 210 0.80 1.15 1.01
C GLN A 210 0.81 -0.19 0.27
N TRP A 211 1.93 -0.49 -0.39
CA TRP A 211 2.17 -1.79 -1.01
C TRP A 211 3.05 -2.62 -0.09
N ARG A 212 2.59 -3.81 0.29
CA ARG A 212 3.15 -4.57 1.42
C ARG A 212 3.19 -6.06 1.13
N ALA A 213 4.05 -6.76 1.87
CA ALA A 213 3.99 -8.20 2.01
C ALA A 213 4.29 -8.59 3.46
N ASN A 214 3.84 -9.77 3.87
CA ASN A 214 4.11 -10.30 5.21
C ASN A 214 5.60 -10.63 5.36
N ASN A 215 6.13 -10.61 6.58
CA ASN A 215 7.58 -10.82 6.77
C ASN A 215 8.08 -12.16 6.21
N GLY A 216 7.31 -13.25 6.31
CA GLY A 216 7.71 -14.53 5.71
C GLY A 216 7.96 -14.46 4.20
N PHE A 217 7.26 -13.58 3.47
CA PHE A 217 7.57 -13.32 2.06
C PHE A 217 8.95 -12.68 1.89
N TRP A 218 9.25 -11.66 2.71
CA TRP A 218 10.55 -10.99 2.68
C TRP A 218 11.68 -11.92 3.11
N ASP A 219 11.43 -12.77 4.10
CA ASP A 219 12.41 -13.73 4.62
C ASP A 219 12.80 -14.73 3.52
N ASN A 220 11.84 -15.17 2.71
CA ASN A 220 12.11 -16.04 1.54
C ASN A 220 12.91 -15.36 0.42
N LEU A 221 13.05 -14.03 0.44
CA LEU A 221 13.83 -13.26 -0.53
C LEU A 221 15.26 -12.96 -0.05
N ILE A 222 15.60 -13.30 1.20
CA ILE A 222 16.94 -13.11 1.76
C ILE A 222 17.90 -14.09 1.10
N THR A 223 19.06 -13.60 0.68
CA THR A 223 20.13 -14.39 0.07
C THR A 223 21.40 -14.43 0.91
N GLN A 224 21.55 -13.50 1.87
CA GLN A 224 22.73 -13.41 2.72
C GLN A 224 22.40 -12.76 4.05
N HIS A 225 23.11 -13.17 5.11
CA HIS A 225 23.20 -12.45 6.38
C HIS A 225 24.63 -11.94 6.60
N ILE A 226 24.74 -10.76 7.19
CA ILE A 226 25.98 -10.19 7.71
C ILE A 226 25.78 -9.99 9.21
N ASP A 227 26.64 -10.61 10.02
CA ASP A 227 26.64 -10.52 11.48
C ASP A 227 27.60 -9.43 11.98
#